data_AF-A0A2E1A5X6-F1
#
_entry.id   AF-A0A2E1A5X6-F1
#
_cell.length_a   1.000
_cell.length_b   1.000
_cell.length_c   1.000
_cell.angle_alpha   90.00
_cell.angle_beta   90.00
_cell.angle_gamma   90.00
#
_symmetry.space_group_name_H-M   'P 1'
#
loop_
_entity.id
_entity.type
_entity.pdbx_description
1 polymer ?
#
loop_
_entity_poly.entity_id
_entity_poly.type
_entity_poly.pdbx_seq_one_letter_code
_entity_poly.pdbx_strand_id
1 'polypeptide(L)' 'MLASLTVIPLSEHIAERAIKLRSALPINLPDAVIAATALVLRVPLLTRNHRDFQKIPNLTLPWKPPPL' A
#
# COMPACT_ATOMS: atom_id res chain seq x y z
N MET A 1 -22.03 8.11 1.09
CA MET A 1 -21.40 6.84 0.64
C MET A 1 -19.97 6.70 1.19
N LEU A 2 -19.82 6.87 2.51
CA LEU A 2 -18.57 6.60 3.26
C LEU A 2 -18.84 5.68 4.46
N ALA A 3 -20.06 5.70 4.99
CA ALA A 3 -20.50 4.88 6.12
C ALA A 3 -20.40 3.36 5.89
N SER A 4 -20.32 2.89 4.64
CA SER A 4 -20.15 1.46 4.31
C SER A 4 -18.69 1.04 4.20
N LEU A 5 -17.73 1.94 4.44
CA LEU A 5 -16.30 1.65 4.37
C LEU A 5 -15.70 1.57 5.77
N THR A 6 -14.82 0.60 5.97
CA THR A 6 -14.03 0.50 7.18
C THR A 6 -12.81 1.41 7.06
N VAL A 7 -12.68 2.36 7.99
CA VAL A 7 -11.48 3.21 8.10
C VAL A 7 -10.45 2.47 8.94
N ILE A 8 -9.25 2.28 8.38
CA ILE A 8 -8.13 1.68 9.10
C ILE A 8 -7.31 2.81 9.75
N PRO A 9 -7.19 2.86 11.08
CA PRO A 9 -6.34 3.83 11.75
C PRO A 9 -4.86 3.48 11.54
N LEU A 10 -4.00 4.50 11.55
CA LEU A 10 -2.55 4.30 11.53
C LEU A 10 -2.09 3.75 12.89
N SER A 11 -1.86 2.45 12.96
CA SER A 11 -1.25 1.81 14.12
C SER A 11 0.27 1.92 14.10
N GLU A 12 0.90 1.68 15.24
CA GLU A 12 2.36 1.63 15.37
C GLU A 12 2.98 0.59 14.42
N HIS A 13 2.38 -0.59 14.30
CA HIS A 13 2.84 -1.62 13.36
C HIS A 13 2.80 -1.16 11.89
N ILE A 14 1.77 -0.43 11.49
CA ILE A 14 1.68 0.14 10.14
C ILE A 14 2.74 1.24 9.95
N ALA A 15 2.92 2.10 10.95
CA ALA A 15 3.91 3.17 10.93
C ALA A 15 5.35 2.61 10.80
N GLU A 16 5.72 1.64 11.64
CA GLU A 16 7.02 0.95 11.56
C GLU A 16 7.23 0.28 10.20
N ARG A 17 6.19 -0.37 9.66
CA ARG A 17 6.28 -1.01 8.36
C ARG A 17 6.45 0.03 7.25
N ALA A 18 5.77 1.17 7.32
CA ALA A 18 5.93 2.27 6.38
C ALA A 18 7.34 2.88 6.44
N ILE A 19 7.91 3.06 7.64
CA ILE A 19 9.29 3.49 7.84
C ILE A 19 10.25 2.52 7.15
N LYS A 20 10.13 1.22 7.44
CA LYS A 20 10.97 0.17 6.83
C LYS A 20 10.87 0.17 5.30
N LEU A 21 9.68 0.32 4.74
CA LEU A 21 9.49 0.40 3.28
C LEU A 21 10.18 1.63 2.68
N ARG A 22 9.98 2.80 3.28
CA ARG A 22 10.53 4.07 2.78
C ARG A 22 12.05 4.14 2.92
N SER A 23 12.62 3.50 3.94
CA SER A 23 14.08 3.38 4.08
C SER A 23 14.70 2.43 3.05
N ALA A 24 13.95 1.43 2.57
CA ALA A 24 14.46 0.42 1.64
C ALA A 24 14.17 0.73 0.16
N LEU A 25 13.16 1.54 -0.14
CA LEU A 25 12.67 1.79 -1.50
C LEU A 25 12.46 3.29 -1.75
N PRO A 26 12.66 3.76 -2.99
CA PRO A 26 12.36 5.14 -3.38
C PRO A 26 10.84 5.33 -3.56
N ILE A 27 10.12 5.36 -2.44
CA ILE A 27 8.66 5.56 -2.36
C ILE A 27 8.35 6.79 -1.50
N ASN A 28 7.31 7.55 -1.87
CA ASN A 28 6.88 8.69 -1.05
C ASN A 28 6.22 8.20 0.26
N LEU A 29 6.12 9.07 1.25
CA LEU A 29 5.56 8.71 2.56
C LEU A 29 4.09 8.25 2.47
N PRO A 30 3.17 8.94 1.76
CA PRO A 30 1.78 8.51 1.65
C PRO A 30 1.62 7.10 1.07
N ASP A 31 2.32 6.80 -0.03
CA ASP A 31 2.25 5.49 -0.69
C ASP A 31 2.89 4.40 0.18
N ALA A 32 3.96 4.73 0.93
CA ALA A 32 4.54 3.81 1.91
C ALA A 32 3.54 3.44 3.01
N VAL A 33 2.74 4.39 3.51
CA VAL A 33 1.70 4.13 4.51
C VAL A 33 0.58 3.26 3.93
N ILE A 34 0.15 3.53 2.70
CA ILE A 34 -0.88 2.72 2.00
C ILE A 34 -0.38 1.28 1.81
N ALA A 35 0.83 1.11 1.29
CA ALA A 35 1.43 -0.21 1.07
C ALA A 35 1.68 -0.97 2.38
N ALA A 36 2.16 -0.28 3.41
CA ALA A 36 2.36 -0.86 4.73
C ALA A 36 1.04 -1.38 5.31
N THR A 37 -0.04 -0.61 5.17
CA THR A 37 -1.38 -0.99 5.62
C THR A 37 -1.82 -2.29 4.95
N ALA A 38 -1.71 -2.36 3.62
CA ALA A 38 -2.07 -3.56 2.85
C ALA A 38 -1.23 -4.79 3.25
N LEU A 39 0.08 -4.62 3.45
CA LEU A 39 0.99 -5.70 3.86
C LEU A 39 0.73 -6.20 5.28
N VAL A 40 0.48 -5.28 6.23
CA VAL A 40 0.18 -5.65 7.62
C VAL A 40 -1.14 -6.41 7.72
N LEU A 41 -2.17 -5.94 7.01
CA LEU A 41 -3.49 -6.58 6.99
C LEU A 41 -3.56 -7.80 6.05
N ARG A 42 -2.52 -8.03 5.24
CA ARG A 42 -2.45 -9.11 4.22
C ARG A 42 -3.61 -9.05 3.22
N VAL A 43 -3.96 -7.84 2.79
CA VAL A 43 -5.04 -7.59 1.82
C VAL A 43 -4.48 -7.08 0.50
N PRO A 44 -5.16 -7.32 -0.64
CA PRO A 44 -4.77 -6.74 -1.91
C PRO A 44 -4.93 -5.22 -1.92
N LEU A 45 -4.04 -4.53 -2.65
CA LEU A 45 -4.16 -3.09 -2.88
C LEU A 45 -4.69 -2.81 -4.29
N LEU A 46 -5.90 -2.27 -4.36
CA LEU A 46 -6.45 -1.75 -5.61
C LEU A 46 -5.93 -0.33 -5.85
N THR A 47 -5.26 -0.10 -6.97
CA THR A 47 -4.66 1.20 -7.29
C THR A 47 -4.58 1.44 -8.80
N ARG A 48 -4.77 2.68 -9.23
CA ARG A 48 -4.43 3.11 -10.59
C ARG A 48 -2.94 3.41 -10.75
N ASN A 49 -2.22 3.65 -9.66
CA ASN A 49 -0.78 3.93 -9.67
C ASN A 49 0.05 2.63 -9.64
N HIS A 50 -0.27 1.67 -10.51
CA HIS A 50 0.35 0.34 -10.48
C HIS A 50 1.89 0.41 -10.58
N ARG A 51 2.42 1.33 -11.40
CA ARG A 51 3.86 1.48 -11.65
C ARG A 51 4.69 1.74 -10.40
N ASP A 52 4.13 2.47 -9.43
CA ASP A 52 4.87 2.81 -8.22
C ASP A 52 4.75 1.69 -7.17
N PHE A 53 3.57 1.11 -7.04
CA PHE A 53 3.31 0.02 -6.08
C PHE A 53 3.88 -1.35 -6.52
N GLN A 54 4.09 -1.60 -7.80
CA GLN A 54 4.66 -2.88 -8.29
C GLN A 54 6.09 -3.13 -7.82
N LYS A 55 6.81 -2.08 -7.37
CA LYS A 55 8.19 -2.18 -6.86
C LYS A 55 8.23 -2.70 -5.43
N ILE A 56 7.09 -2.81 -4.76
CA ILE A 56 6.99 -3.16 -3.34
C ILE A 56 6.89 -4.69 -3.21
N PRO A 57 7.86 -5.34 -2.54
CA PRO A 57 7.88 -6.80 -2.42
C PRO A 57 6.70 -7.29 -1.58
N ASN A 58 6.13 -8.43 -1.99
CA ASN A 58 5.01 -9.12 -1.35
C ASN A 58 3.67 -8.34 -1.33
N LEU A 59 3.58 -7.22 -2.05
CA LEU A 59 2.33 -6.49 -2.19
C LEU A 59 1.49 -7.11 -3.31
N THR A 60 0.25 -7.49 -3.01
CA THR A 60 -0.66 -8.06 -4.00
C THR A 60 -1.42 -6.96 -4.73
N LEU A 61 -1.26 -6.89 -6.05
CA LEU A 61 -1.97 -5.97 -6.94
C LEU A 61 -2.92 -6.79 -7.83
N PRO A 62 -4.23 -6.87 -7.52
CA PRO A 62 -5.15 -7.77 -8.21
C PRO A 62 -5.54 -7.26 -9.61
N TRP A 63 -5.42 -5.95 -9.85
CA TRP A 63 -5.72 -5.33 -11.12
C TRP A 63 -4.43 -5.07 -11.89
N LYS A 64 -4.36 -5.59 -13.12
CA LYS A 64 -3.32 -5.25 -14.09
C LYS A 64 -3.91 -4.28 -15.12
N PRO A 65 -3.33 -3.07 -15.30
CA PRO A 65 -3.75 -2.19 -16.36
C PRO A 65 -3.54 -2.86 -17.73
N PRO A 66 -4.42 -2.61 -18.72
CA PRO A 66 -4.17 -3.03 -20.09
C PRO A 66 -2.85 -2.42 -20.60
N PRO A 67 -2.10 -3.13 -21.47
CA PRO A 67 -0.93 -2.54 -22.12
C PRO A 67 -1.36 -1.31 -22.93
N LEU A 68 -0.54 -0.26 -22.85
CA LEU A 68 -0.70 0.95 -23.67
C LEU A 68 -0.42 0.65 -25.14
#